data_AF-A0AA40I700-F1
#
_entry.id   AF-A0AA40I700-F1
#
_cell.length_a   1.000
_cell.length_b   1.000
_cell.length_c   1.000
_cell.angle_alpha   90.00
_cell.angle_beta   90.00
_cell.angle_gamma   90.00
#
_symmetry.space_group_name_H-M   'P 1'
#
loop_
_entity.id
_entity.type
_entity.pdbx_description
1 polymer ?
#
loop_
_entity_poly.entity_id
_entity_poly.type
_entity_poly.pdbx_seq_one_letter_code
_entity_poly.pdbx_strand_id
1 'polypeptide(L)'
;MLVTGNPGVPVPAAAAAAAQKLMRTDRLEVCREYQRGNCNRGENDCRFAHPADSTMIDTNDNTVTVCMDYIKGRCSREKCKYFHPPPHLQAKIKAAQYQVNQAAAAQAAATAAAMAPKACGFITINSRAEEEHKPITYE
;
A
#
# COMPACT_ATOMS: atom_id res chain seq x y z
N MET A 1 6.91 4.21 -45.91
CA MET A 1 7.42 3.68 -44.63
C MET A 1 6.23 3.34 -43.76
N LEU A 2 6.06 2.07 -43.41
CA LEU A 2 4.99 1.56 -42.55
C LEU A 2 5.43 1.74 -41.10
N VAL A 3 4.74 2.58 -40.31
CA VAL A 3 4.85 2.58 -38.85
C VAL A 3 3.48 2.30 -38.28
N THR A 4 3.31 1.04 -37.86
CA THR A 4 2.22 0.52 -37.05
C THR A 4 2.38 1.04 -35.61
N GLY A 5 1.70 2.14 -35.29
CA GLY A 5 1.49 2.60 -33.92
C GLY A 5 0.36 1.82 -33.26
N ASN A 6 0.73 0.83 -32.46
CA ASN A 6 -0.15 -0.04 -31.68
C ASN A 6 -0.87 0.77 -30.58
N PRO A 7 -2.23 0.85 -30.54
CA PRO A 7 -2.92 1.51 -29.45
C PRO A 7 -2.80 0.64 -28.19
N GLY A 8 -1.95 1.11 -27.28
CA GLY A 8 -1.64 0.45 -26.02
C GLY A 8 -2.90 0.10 -25.23
N VAL A 9 -2.99 -1.20 -24.94
CA VAL A 9 -3.91 -1.89 -24.04
C VAL A 9 -4.42 -0.99 -22.90
N PRO A 10 -5.75 -0.92 -22.66
CA PRO A 10 -6.29 -0.27 -21.47
C PRO A 10 -5.92 -1.11 -20.25
N VAL A 11 -4.85 -0.72 -19.55
CA VAL A 11 -4.50 -1.32 -18.26
C VAL A 11 -5.62 -0.96 -17.28
N PRO A 12 -6.23 -1.92 -16.56
CA PRO A 12 -7.33 -1.63 -15.65
C PRO A 12 -6.87 -0.63 -14.58
N ALA A 13 -7.67 0.41 -14.36
CA ALA A 13 -7.40 1.52 -13.43
C ALA A 13 -7.03 1.06 -12.00
N ALA A 14 -7.42 -0.16 -11.60
CA ALA A 14 -7.04 -0.80 -10.34
C ALA A 14 -5.53 -1.11 -10.24
N ALA A 15 -4.88 -1.52 -11.34
CA ALA A 15 -3.43 -1.76 -11.36
C ALA A 15 -2.64 -0.43 -11.31
N ALA A 16 -3.15 0.62 -11.96
CA ALA A 16 -2.58 1.97 -11.85
C ALA A 16 -2.76 2.55 -10.44
N ALA A 17 -3.91 2.34 -9.79
CA ALA A 17 -4.16 2.76 -8.42
C ALA A 17 -3.27 2.01 -7.41
N ALA A 18 -3.08 0.70 -7.57
CA ALA A 18 -2.17 -0.08 -6.72
C ALA A 18 -0.70 0.34 -6.92
N ALA A 19 -0.27 0.58 -8.17
CA ALA A 19 1.06 1.11 -8.47
C ALA A 19 1.27 2.51 -7.87
N GLN A 20 0.29 3.40 -7.98
CA GLN A 20 0.34 4.74 -7.35
C GLN A 20 0.32 4.66 -5.81
N LYS A 21 -0.40 3.71 -5.21
CA LYS A 21 -0.47 3.54 -3.75
C LYS A 21 0.83 2.99 -3.18
N LEU A 22 1.54 2.15 -3.94
CA LEU A 22 2.90 1.74 -3.62
C LEU A 22 3.89 2.92 -3.74
N MET A 23 3.73 3.81 -4.72
CA MET A 23 4.56 5.02 -4.83
C MET A 23 4.37 5.99 -3.65
N ARG A 24 3.18 6.03 -3.03
CA ARG A 24 2.94 6.91 -1.87
C ARG A 24 3.67 6.48 -0.60
N THR A 25 4.02 5.19 -0.47
CA THR A 25 4.72 4.71 0.73
C THR A 25 6.20 5.08 0.77
N ASP A 26 6.73 5.59 -0.35
CA ASP A 26 8.13 5.94 -0.57
C ASP A 26 8.46 7.38 -0.15
N ARG A 27 7.45 8.13 0.30
CA ARG A 27 7.64 9.48 0.80
C ARG A 27 7.78 9.47 2.32
N LEU A 28 8.88 10.03 2.80
CA LEU A 28 9.14 10.21 4.22
C LEU A 28 9.14 11.69 4.57
N GLU A 29 8.40 12.04 5.62
CA GLU A 29 8.39 13.41 6.13
C GLU A 29 9.73 13.75 6.78
N VAL A 30 10.24 14.94 6.45
CA VAL A 30 11.46 15.47 7.04
C VAL A 30 11.18 16.06 8.42
N CYS A 31 12.10 15.86 9.36
CA CYS A 31 12.01 16.47 10.68
C CYS A 31 12.09 18.00 10.55
N ARG A 32 11.02 18.69 10.97
CA ARG A 32 10.96 20.16 10.94
C ARG A 32 11.95 20.79 11.93
N GLU A 33 12.15 20.12 13.06
CA GLU A 33 13.06 20.54 14.12
C GLU A 33 14.51 20.40 13.66
N TYR A 34 14.84 19.36 12.89
CA TYR A 34 16.18 19.17 12.33
C TYR A 34 16.50 20.27 11.31
N GLN A 35 15.55 20.60 10.43
CA GLN A 35 15.69 21.74 9.51
C GLN A 35 15.89 23.08 10.23
N ARG A 36 15.37 23.23 11.45
CA ARG A 36 15.56 24.43 12.30
C ARG A 36 16.84 24.37 13.16
N GLY A 37 17.49 23.21 13.25
CA GLY A 37 18.62 22.97 14.15
C GLY A 37 18.22 22.68 15.61
N ASN A 38 16.96 22.40 15.88
CA ASN A 38 16.39 22.14 17.21
C ASN A 38 16.17 20.65 17.51
N CYS A 39 16.39 19.75 16.55
CA CYS A 39 16.30 18.31 16.79
C CYS A 39 17.60 17.79 17.39
N ASN A 40 17.53 17.31 18.64
CA ASN A 40 18.62 16.65 19.35
C ASN A 40 18.51 15.12 19.35
N ARG A 41 17.43 14.57 18.75
CA ARG A 41 17.31 13.12 18.52
C ARG A 41 18.16 12.76 17.31
N GLY A 42 19.03 11.76 17.44
CA GLY A 42 19.81 11.25 16.32
C GLY A 42 18.91 10.76 15.19
N GLU A 43 19.43 10.68 13.97
CA GLU A 43 18.69 10.19 12.79
C GLU A 43 18.09 8.80 13.03
N ASN A 44 18.76 7.96 13.83
CA ASN A 44 18.36 6.59 14.19
C ASN A 44 17.18 6.52 15.18
N ASP A 45 16.90 7.58 15.92
CA ASP A 45 15.85 7.62 16.96
C ASP A 45 14.74 8.61 16.62
N CYS A 46 15.00 9.53 15.68
CA CYS A 46 13.99 10.48 15.24
C CYS A 46 12.88 9.79 14.45
N ARG A 47 11.64 10.21 14.69
CA ARG A 47 10.45 9.68 14.00
C ARG A 47 10.44 10.04 12.51
N PHE A 48 11.11 11.14 12.16
CA PHE A 48 11.12 11.77 10.85
C PHE A 48 12.50 11.67 10.21
N ALA A 49 12.58 11.83 8.88
CA ALA A 49 13.84 11.75 8.14
C ALA A 49 14.73 12.97 8.43
N HIS A 50 16.03 12.75 8.57
CA HIS A 50 17.05 13.81 8.63
C HIS A 50 17.91 13.75 7.35
N PRO A 51 17.43 14.31 6.22
CA PRO A 51 18.26 14.38 5.02
C PRO A 51 19.46 15.29 5.28
N ALA A 52 20.68 14.80 5.03
CA ALA A 52 21.88 15.62 5.07
C ALA A 52 21.87 16.69 3.96
N ASP A 53 21.26 16.36 2.82
CA ASP A 53 21.13 17.24 1.67
C ASP A 53 19.69 17.77 1.54
N SER A 54 19.48 19.03 1.94
CA SER A 54 18.19 19.71 1.79
C SER A 54 17.70 19.82 0.34
N THR A 55 18.58 19.58 -0.65
CA THR A 55 18.25 19.59 -2.08
C THR A 55 17.37 18.41 -2.53
N MET A 56 17.26 17.35 -1.71
CA MET A 56 16.40 16.20 -2.00
C MET A 56 14.98 16.32 -1.40
N ILE A 57 14.68 17.44 -0.74
CA ILE A 57 13.39 17.69 -0.10
C ILE A 57 12.44 18.35 -1.10
N ASP A 58 11.24 17.81 -1.25
CA ASP A 58 10.17 18.48 -1.97
C ASP A 58 9.58 19.59 -1.08
N THR A 59 9.84 20.86 -1.40
CA THR A 59 9.42 22.01 -0.58
C THR A 59 7.90 22.09 -0.41
N ASN A 60 7.12 21.55 -1.36
CA ASN A 60 5.66 21.60 -1.32
C ASN A 60 5.08 20.75 -0.18
N ASP A 61 5.63 19.54 0.00
CA ASP A 61 5.12 18.56 0.96
C ASP A 61 6.10 18.29 2.13
N ASN A 62 7.30 18.87 2.11
CA ASN A 62 8.37 18.59 3.07
C ASN A 62 8.72 17.10 3.19
N THR A 63 8.65 16.38 2.06
CA THR A 63 8.93 14.95 1.98
C THR A 63 10.21 14.66 1.19
N VAL A 64 10.89 13.58 1.56
CA VAL A 64 12.02 13.01 0.80
C VAL A 64 11.59 11.71 0.14
N THR A 65 12.15 11.45 -1.05
CA THR A 65 11.92 10.20 -1.78
C THR A 65 12.94 9.15 -1.33
N VAL A 66 12.44 8.03 -0.84
CA VAL A 66 13.24 6.91 -0.37
C VAL A 66 13.67 6.04 -1.57
N CYS A 67 14.74 5.28 -1.40
CA CYS A 67 15.07 4.24 -2.38
C CYS A 67 14.22 2.98 -2.12
N MET A 68 13.22 2.74 -2.96
CA MET A 68 12.43 1.50 -2.89
C MET A 68 13.24 0.22 -3.09
N ASP A 69 14.31 0.24 -3.88
CA ASP A 69 15.17 -0.93 -4.06
C ASP A 69 15.96 -1.24 -2.80
N TYR A 70 16.38 -0.22 -2.04
CA TYR A 70 17.07 -0.39 -0.77
C TYR A 70 16.14 -1.01 0.29
N ILE A 71 14.89 -0.55 0.38
CA ILE A 71 13.87 -1.16 1.26
C ILE A 71 13.69 -2.65 0.97
N LYS A 72 13.73 -3.03 -0.31
CA LYS A 72 13.61 -4.42 -0.77
C LYS A 72 14.91 -5.23 -0.68
N GLY A 73 16.01 -4.64 -0.22
CA GLY A 73 17.33 -5.29 -0.15
C GLY A 73 18.01 -5.50 -1.50
N ARG A 74 17.63 -4.71 -2.52
CA ARG A 74 18.13 -4.78 -3.91
C ARG A 74 19.03 -3.61 -4.34
N CYS A 75 19.03 -2.45 -3.65
CA CYS A 75 20.02 -1.38 -3.92
C CYS A 75 21.36 -1.81 -3.29
N SER A 76 22.37 -2.06 -4.13
CA SER A 76 23.76 -2.25 -3.71
C SER A 76 24.65 -1.05 -4.08
N ARG A 77 24.08 0.06 -4.57
CA ARG A 77 24.88 1.22 -4.98
C ARG A 77 25.25 2.07 -3.77
N GLU A 78 26.53 2.35 -3.61
CA GLU A 78 27.02 3.27 -2.56
C GLU A 78 26.65 4.74 -2.81
N LYS A 79 26.39 5.12 -4.07
CA LYS A 79 25.84 6.42 -4.47
C LYS A 79 24.43 6.26 -5.07
N CYS A 80 23.48 5.67 -4.34
CA CYS A 80 22.08 5.65 -4.78
C CYS A 80 21.55 7.11 -4.80
N LYS A 81 20.82 7.50 -5.86
CA LYS A 81 20.24 8.85 -6.04
C LYS A 81 19.17 9.19 -4.97
N TYR A 82 18.57 8.16 -4.39
CA TYR A 82 17.45 8.25 -3.47
C TYR A 82 17.90 7.96 -2.04
N PHE A 83 17.15 8.47 -1.06
CA PHE A 83 17.52 8.37 0.35
C PHE A 83 17.47 6.93 0.87
N HIS A 84 18.49 6.51 1.63
CA HIS A 84 18.59 5.19 2.26
C HIS A 84 18.23 5.29 3.75
N PRO A 85 16.97 5.05 4.12
CA PRO A 85 16.55 5.24 5.50
C PRO A 85 17.22 4.24 6.47
N PRO A 86 17.53 4.66 7.69
CA PRO A 86 17.97 3.77 8.78
C PRO A 86 16.92 2.70 9.17
N PRO A 87 17.33 1.64 9.90
CA PRO A 87 16.51 0.45 10.15
C PRO A 87 15.12 0.71 10.73
N HIS A 88 14.98 1.67 11.66
CA HIS A 88 13.70 2.01 12.27
C HIS A 88 12.73 2.65 11.28
N LEU A 89 13.22 3.48 10.36
CA LEU A 89 12.42 4.07 9.29
C LEU A 89 12.09 3.04 8.20
N GLN A 90 13.02 2.12 7.90
CA GLN A 90 12.73 1.01 6.99
C GLN A 90 11.57 0.15 7.49
N ALA A 91 11.54 -0.17 8.79
CA ALA A 91 10.48 -0.98 9.39
C ALA A 91 9.11 -0.31 9.22
N LYS A 92 9.03 1.01 9.42
CA LYS A 92 7.79 1.78 9.20
C LYS A 92 7.31 1.72 7.75
N ILE A 93 8.22 1.91 6.79
CA ILE A 93 7.89 1.88 5.36
C ILE A 93 7.41 0.48 4.95
N LYS A 94 8.10 -0.57 5.39
CA LYS A 94 7.70 -1.97 5.15
C LYS A 94 6.34 -2.29 5.77
N ALA A 95 6.08 -1.81 6.99
CA ALA A 95 4.78 -1.98 7.64
C ALA A 95 3.66 -1.26 6.88
N ALA A 96 3.90 -0.03 6.42
CA ALA A 96 2.95 0.72 5.60
C ALA A 96 2.65 0.01 4.27
N GLN A 97 3.68 -0.54 3.60
CA GLN A 97 3.53 -1.36 2.40
C GLN A 97 2.66 -2.60 2.66
N TYR A 98 2.90 -3.31 3.75
CA TYR A 98 2.11 -4.48 4.11
C TYR A 98 0.63 -4.13 4.33
N GLN A 99 0.33 -2.99 4.96
CA GLN A 99 -1.05 -2.51 5.12
C GLN A 99 -1.69 -2.12 3.78
N VAL A 100 -0.94 -1.46 2.89
CA VAL A 100 -1.42 -1.11 1.55
C VAL A 100 -1.73 -2.36 0.73
N ASN A 101 -0.86 -3.37 0.78
CA ASN A 101 -1.06 -4.65 0.08
C ASN A 101 -2.27 -5.42 0.64
N GLN A 102 -2.45 -5.44 1.96
CA GLN A 102 -3.64 -6.03 2.58
C GLN A 102 -4.92 -5.30 2.17
N ALA A 103 -4.92 -3.97 2.18
CA ALA A 103 -6.07 -3.17 1.74
C ALA A 103 -6.36 -3.38 0.25
N ALA A 104 -5.32 -3.46 -0.59
CA ALA A 104 -5.49 -3.76 -2.02
C ALA A 104 -6.04 -5.18 -2.24
N ALA A 105 -5.60 -6.18 -1.46
CA ALA A 105 -6.12 -7.54 -1.52
C ALA A 105 -7.59 -7.61 -1.06
N ALA A 106 -7.94 -6.91 0.03
CA ALA A 106 -9.32 -6.82 0.50
C ALA A 106 -10.23 -6.08 -0.51
N GLN A 107 -9.73 -5.02 -1.13
CA GLN A 107 -10.45 -4.28 -2.17
C GLN A 107 -10.61 -5.11 -3.45
N ALA A 108 -9.60 -5.90 -3.85
CA ALA A 108 -9.70 -6.82 -4.98
C ALA A 108 -10.78 -7.90 -4.75
N ALA A 109 -10.86 -8.46 -3.54
CA ALA A 109 -11.91 -9.39 -3.16
C ALA A 109 -13.31 -8.74 -3.17
N ALA A 110 -13.43 -7.49 -2.69
CA ALA A 110 -14.69 -6.74 -2.71
C ALA A 110 -15.14 -6.37 -4.14
N THR A 111 -14.21 -6.01 -5.03
CA THR A 111 -14.54 -5.73 -6.44
C THR A 111 -14.92 -7.00 -7.21
N ALA A 112 -14.31 -8.15 -6.89
CA ALA A 112 -14.68 -9.43 -7.49
C ALA A 112 -16.09 -9.88 -7.05
N ALA A 113 -16.46 -9.63 -5.79
CA ALA A 113 -17.82 -9.88 -5.29
C ALA A 113 -18.88 -8.95 -5.94
N ALA A 114 -18.50 -7.73 -6.31
CA ALA A 114 -19.39 -6.76 -6.96
C ALA A 114 -19.57 -6.97 -8.48
N MET A 115 -18.67 -7.73 -9.13
CA MET A 115 -18.74 -8.05 -10.58
C MET A 115 -19.36 -9.42 -10.89
N ALA A 116 -19.89 -10.15 -9.88
CA ALA A 116 -20.68 -11.34 -10.13
C ALA A 116 -21.92 -10.99 -10.99
N PRO A 117 -22.13 -11.64 -12.15
CA PRO A 117 -23.30 -11.37 -12.96
C PRO A 117 -24.54 -11.71 -12.15
N LYS A 118 -25.47 -10.77 -12.10
CA LYS A 118 -26.83 -10.97 -11.60
C LYS A 118 -27.56 -11.90 -12.59
N ALA A 119 -27.16 -13.17 -12.64
CA ALA A 119 -27.72 -14.16 -13.53
C ALA A 119 -28.73 -15.03 -12.77
N CYS A 120 -29.98 -14.89 -13.21
CA CYS A 120 -31.14 -15.75 -12.99
C CYS A 120 -31.65 -15.93 -11.55
N GLY A 121 -32.92 -15.57 -11.39
CA GLY A 121 -33.69 -15.80 -10.18
C GLY A 121 -33.66 -17.26 -9.76
N PHE A 122 -33.20 -17.49 -8.53
CA PHE A 122 -33.57 -18.65 -7.77
C PHE A 122 -34.82 -18.28 -6.98
N ILE A 123 -35.91 -18.97 -7.30
CA ILE A 123 -37.20 -18.89 -6.62
C ILE A 123 -36.93 -19.06 -5.13
N THR A 124 -37.21 -18.05 -4.32
CA THR A 124 -37.30 -18.20 -2.87
C THR A 124 -38.53 -19.07 -2.59
N ILE A 125 -38.34 -20.40 -2.55
CA ILE A 125 -39.29 -21.26 -1.87
C ILE A 125 -39.12 -21.01 -0.37
N ASN A 126 -40.05 -20.20 0.16
CA ASN A 126 -40.41 -20.24 1.56
C ASN A 126 -40.75 -21.68 1.94
N SER A 127 -40.06 -22.24 2.92
CA SER A 127 -40.60 -23.29 3.77
C SER A 127 -39.85 -23.29 5.09
N ARG A 128 -40.24 -22.32 5.91
CA ARG A 128 -40.17 -22.37 7.37
C ARG A 128 -41.01 -23.59 7.80
N ALA A 129 -40.38 -24.75 7.87
CA ALA A 129 -40.94 -25.92 8.55
C ALA A 129 -40.57 -25.77 10.03
N GLU A 130 -41.51 -25.20 10.76
CA GLU A 130 -41.67 -25.43 12.18
C GLU A 130 -41.79 -26.93 12.42
N GLU A 131 -41.14 -27.43 13.48
CA GLU A 131 -41.60 -28.49 14.39
C GLU A 131 -40.42 -29.33 14.90
N GLU A 132 -39.61 -28.75 15.79
CA GLU A 132 -38.80 -29.53 16.73
C GLU A 132 -39.76 -30.14 17.75
N HIS A 133 -40.34 -31.29 17.39
CA HIS A 133 -41.14 -32.11 18.28
C HIS A 133 -40.20 -32.76 19.31
N LYS A 134 -40.34 -32.30 20.55
CA LYS A 134 -39.70 -32.78 21.78
C LYS A 134 -39.93 -34.30 21.99
N PRO A 135 -39.30 -34.91 23.02
CA PRO A 135 -38.44 -36.09 22.95
C PRO A 135 -39.19 -37.42 23.16
N ILE A 136 -38.64 -38.54 22.68
CA ILE A 136 -39.03 -39.87 23.16
C ILE A 136 -37.83 -40.56 23.81
N THR A 137 -37.95 -40.73 25.12
CA THR A 137 -37.13 -41.58 25.97
C THR A 137 -37.66 -43.01 25.94
N TYR A 138 -36.83 -43.98 25.57
CA TYR A 138 -36.80 -45.41 25.94
C TYR A 138 -35.59 -45.99 25.16
N GLU A 139 -34.64 -46.80 25.64
CA GLU A 139 -34.44 -47.62 26.86
C GLU A 139 -33.20 -47.18 27.67
#